data_AF-A0A1H0JT05-F1
#
_entry.id   AF-A0A1H0JT05-F1
#
_cell.length_a   1.000
_cell.length_b   1.000
_cell.length_c   1.000
_cell.angle_alpha   90.00
_cell.angle_beta   90.00
_cell.angle_gamma   90.00
#
_symmetry.space_group_name_H-M   'P 1'
#
loop_
_entity.id
_entity.type
_entity.pdbx_description
1 polymer ?
#
loop_
_entity_poly.entity_id
_entity_poly.type
_entity_poly.pdbx_seq_one_letter_code
_entity_poly.pdbx_strand_id
1 'polypeptide(L)'
;MGTIIPLRLKRYETSTLASFDAAAAELLAEGRAPTLPSAQLDAILMKLRRQRAELLAINADLETRAPSGDARIDAINAKLCVEVRNGLAHIDLFIQRAASGRLNASKLVRSFEPASPA
;
A
#
# COMPACT_ATOMS: atom_id res chain seq x y z
N MET A 1 -28.56 -25.36 -9.43
CA MET A 1 -28.97 -24.03 -8.94
C MET A 1 -27.77 -23.39 -8.25
N GLY A 2 -26.94 -22.66 -8.99
CA GLY A 2 -25.74 -22.01 -8.45
C GLY A 2 -26.05 -20.57 -8.07
N THR A 3 -26.02 -20.26 -6.78
CA THR A 3 -26.14 -18.89 -6.29
C THR A 3 -24.83 -18.15 -6.60
N ILE A 4 -24.87 -17.25 -7.57
CA ILE A 4 -23.80 -16.28 -7.81
C ILE A 4 -23.86 -15.27 -6.66
N ILE A 5 -22.91 -15.35 -5.72
CA ILE A 5 -22.75 -14.34 -4.67
C ILE A 5 -22.07 -13.13 -5.33
N PRO A 6 -22.73 -11.97 -5.45
CA PRO A 6 -22.08 -10.79 -5.98
C PRO A 6 -21.00 -10.34 -5.00
N LEU A 7 -19.73 -10.40 -5.41
CA LEU A 7 -18.62 -9.80 -4.70
C LEU A 7 -18.89 -8.30 -4.54
N ARG A 8 -19.24 -7.89 -3.33
CA ARG A 8 -19.49 -6.49 -2.95
C ARG A 8 -18.20 -5.68 -3.00
N LEU A 9 -17.72 -5.36 -4.20
CA LEU A 9 -16.52 -4.54 -4.42
C LEU A 9 -16.70 -3.10 -3.90
N LYS A 10 -17.91 -2.55 -4.05
CA LYS A 10 -18.19 -1.12 -3.79
C LYS A 10 -18.17 -0.68 -2.31
N ARG A 11 -18.32 -1.62 -1.37
CA ARG A 11 -18.37 -1.29 0.08
C ARG A 11 -16.98 -1.20 0.71
N TYR A 12 -15.98 -1.80 0.06
CA TYR A 12 -14.61 -1.79 0.55
C TYR A 12 -13.93 -0.44 0.30
N GLU A 13 -14.14 0.17 -0.87
CA GLU A 13 -13.48 1.41 -1.29
C GLU A 13 -13.79 2.61 -0.36
N THR A 14 -15.06 2.79 0.04
CA THR A 14 -15.43 3.84 1.00
C THR A 14 -14.86 3.58 2.39
N SER A 15 -14.74 2.30 2.77
CA SER A 15 -14.14 1.90 4.05
C SER A 15 -12.62 2.06 4.06
N THR A 16 -11.93 1.80 2.95
CA THR A 16 -10.49 2.01 2.86
C THR A 16 -10.14 3.48 2.81
N LEU A 17 -10.87 4.29 2.04
CA LEU A 17 -10.65 5.74 2.02
C LEU A 17 -10.83 6.35 3.42
N ALA A 18 -11.92 5.99 4.11
CA ALA A 18 -12.18 6.42 5.48
C ALA A 18 -11.09 5.96 6.46
N SER A 19 -10.50 4.77 6.27
CA SER A 19 -9.39 4.30 7.11
C SER A 19 -8.11 5.10 6.90
N PHE A 20 -7.87 5.60 5.69
CA PHE A 20 -6.73 6.48 5.41
C PHE A 20 -6.94 7.87 6.01
N ASP A 21 -8.16 8.40 5.93
CA ASP A 21 -8.49 9.70 6.52
C ASP A 21 -8.38 9.68 8.04
N ALA A 22 -8.79 8.59 8.69
CA ALA A 22 -8.61 8.40 10.13
C ALA A 22 -7.12 8.37 10.51
N ALA A 23 -6.30 7.57 9.82
CA ALA A 23 -4.86 7.51 10.06
C ALA A 23 -4.15 8.84 9.74
N ALA A 24 -4.61 9.57 8.73
CA ALA A 24 -4.10 10.90 8.40
C ALA A 24 -4.45 11.93 9.47
N ALA A 25 -5.67 11.87 10.03
CA ALA A 25 -6.08 12.73 11.13
C ALA A 25 -5.24 12.48 12.38
N GLU A 26 -4.94 11.21 12.70
CA GLU A 26 -4.02 10.86 13.79
C GLU A 26 -2.61 11.42 13.56
N LEU A 27 -2.03 11.22 12.36
CA LEU A 27 -0.71 11.75 12.02
C LEU A 27 -0.65 13.29 12.09
N LEU A 28 -1.74 13.97 11.73
CA LEU A 28 -1.85 15.42 11.83
C LEU A 28 -1.96 15.86 13.29
N ALA A 29 -2.79 15.19 14.09
CA ALA A 29 -2.97 15.48 15.52
C ALA A 29 -1.70 15.24 16.34
N GLU A 30 -0.90 14.22 15.97
CA GLU A 30 0.40 13.92 16.57
C GLU A 30 1.53 14.88 16.11
N GLY A 31 1.23 15.83 15.21
CA GLY A 31 2.24 16.73 14.64
C GLY A 31 3.28 16.04 13.75
N ARG A 32 3.02 14.80 13.33
CA ARG A 32 3.93 13.98 12.50
C ARG A 32 3.84 14.30 11.02
N ALA A 33 2.82 15.06 10.63
CA ALA A 33 2.64 15.56 9.28
C ALA A 33 2.28 17.06 9.30
N PRO A 34 2.91 17.90 8.47
CA PRO A 34 2.69 19.36 8.47
C PRO A 34 1.34 19.78 7.87
N THR A 35 0.73 18.94 7.03
CA THR A 35 -0.54 19.22 6.37
C THR A 35 -1.38 17.95 6.19
N LEU A 36 -2.70 18.08 6.09
CA LEU A 36 -3.59 16.94 5.83
C LEU A 36 -3.21 16.15 4.56
N PRO A 37 -2.92 16.77 3.40
CA PRO A 37 -2.46 16.03 2.21
C PRO A 37 -1.18 15.24 2.45
N SER A 38 -0.25 15.80 3.24
CA SER A 38 0.99 15.11 3.59
C SER A 38 0.74 13.92 4.52
N ALA A 39 -0.19 14.05 5.46
CA ALA A 39 -0.62 13.00 6.37
C ALA A 39 -1.34 11.85 5.63
N GLN A 40 -2.18 12.18 4.65
CA GLN A 40 -2.84 11.19 3.79
C GLN A 40 -1.82 10.37 2.97
N LEU A 41 -0.82 11.04 2.39
CA LEU A 41 0.26 10.35 1.66
C LEU A 41 1.10 9.47 2.60
N ASP A 42 1.38 9.92 3.81
CA ASP A 42 2.12 9.13 4.81
C ASP A 42 1.30 7.90 5.26
N ALA A 43 -0.01 8.05 5.47
CA ALA A 43 -0.91 6.94 5.78
C ALA A 43 -0.98 5.90 4.64
N ILE A 44 -1.05 6.35 3.38
CA ILE A 44 -1.00 5.48 2.19
C ILE A 44 0.33 4.73 2.13
N LEU A 45 1.45 5.44 2.30
CA LEU A 45 2.79 4.84 2.29
C LEU A 45 2.96 3.79 3.40
N MET A 46 2.45 4.04 4.60
CA MET A 46 2.48 3.08 5.70
C MET A 46 1.72 1.79 5.35
N LYS A 47 0.53 1.91 4.77
CA LYS A 47 -0.27 0.74 4.35
C LYS A 47 0.42 -0.04 3.25
N LEU A 48 0.92 0.63 2.21
CA LEU A 48 1.63 -0.02 1.10
C LEU A 48 2.87 -0.77 1.57
N ARG A 49 3.67 -0.17 2.47
CA ARG A 49 4.85 -0.83 3.04
C ARG A 49 4.49 -2.06 3.87
N ARG A 50 3.40 -2.01 4.63
CA ARG A 50 2.88 -3.17 5.37
C ARG A 50 2.47 -4.29 4.42
N GLN A 51 1.66 -3.97 3.40
CA GLN A 51 1.24 -4.94 2.39
C GLN A 51 2.43 -5.54 1.63
N ARG A 52 3.45 -4.74 1.33
CA ARG A 52 4.71 -5.22 0.74
C ARG A 52 5.40 -6.25 1.63
N ALA A 53 5.51 -5.98 2.93
CA ALA A 53 6.15 -6.89 3.88
C ALA A 53 5.39 -8.21 4.01
N GLU A 54 4.05 -8.15 4.08
CA GLU A 54 3.18 -9.33 4.08
C GLU A 54 3.38 -10.16 2.80
N LEU A 55 3.41 -9.50 1.64
CA LEU A 55 3.56 -10.18 0.35
C LEU A 55 4.96 -10.76 0.14
N LEU A 56 6.00 -10.12 0.69
CA LEU A 56 7.36 -10.67 0.74
C LEU A 56 7.44 -11.93 1.59
N ALA A 57 6.77 -11.95 2.75
CA ALA A 57 6.71 -13.14 3.60
C ALA A 57 6.02 -14.31 2.88
N ILE A 58 4.93 -14.03 2.17
CA ILE A 58 4.25 -15.03 1.33
C ILE A 58 5.17 -15.52 0.20
N ASN A 59 5.90 -14.62 -0.48
CA ASN A 59 6.82 -15.01 -1.54
C ASN A 59 7.93 -15.93 -1.01
N ALA A 60 8.52 -15.58 0.13
CA ALA A 60 9.57 -16.39 0.75
C ALA A 60 9.05 -17.77 1.15
N ASP A 61 7.86 -17.86 1.74
CA ASP A 61 7.22 -19.14 2.04
C ASP A 61 7.06 -19.98 0.76
N LEU A 62 6.50 -19.41 -0.31
CA LEU A 62 6.29 -20.14 -1.56
C LEU A 62 7.60 -20.60 -2.23
N GLU A 63 8.65 -19.79 -2.18
CA GLU A 63 9.97 -20.12 -2.76
C GLU A 63 10.69 -21.23 -1.99
N THR A 64 10.39 -21.40 -0.70
CA THR A 64 11.01 -22.45 0.13
C THR A 64 10.26 -23.78 0.12
N ARG A 65 9.05 -23.84 -0.48
CA ARG A 65 8.26 -25.07 -0.54
C ARG A 65 8.92 -26.09 -1.46
N ALA A 66 9.13 -27.29 -0.92
CA ALA A 66 9.54 -28.45 -1.71
C ALA A 66 8.42 -28.85 -2.70
N PRO A 67 8.77 -29.47 -3.84
CA PRO A 67 7.79 -30.05 -4.75
C PRO A 67 6.91 -31.06 -4.00
N SER A 68 5.60 -30.95 -4.22
CA SER A 68 4.62 -31.82 -3.57
C SER A 68 4.58 -33.22 -4.19
N GLY A 69 5.12 -33.38 -5.40
CA GLY A 69 4.99 -34.60 -6.21
C GLY A 69 3.68 -34.67 -6.98
N ASP A 70 2.75 -33.73 -6.74
CA ASP A 70 1.54 -33.54 -7.54
C ASP A 70 1.77 -32.40 -8.54
N ALA A 71 1.79 -32.76 -9.83
CA ALA A 71 2.06 -31.81 -10.91
C ALA A 71 1.07 -30.63 -10.96
N ARG A 72 -0.18 -30.82 -10.52
CA ARG A 72 -1.19 -29.75 -10.49
C ARG A 72 -0.91 -28.79 -9.33
N ILE A 73 -0.57 -29.30 -8.16
CA ILE A 73 -0.21 -28.48 -7.00
C ILE A 73 1.06 -27.69 -7.30
N ASP A 74 2.07 -28.33 -7.89
CA ASP A 74 3.33 -27.69 -8.23
C ASP A 74 3.14 -26.57 -9.28
N ALA A 75 2.28 -26.79 -10.28
CA ALA A 75 1.91 -25.75 -11.24
C ALA A 75 1.16 -24.57 -10.60
N ILE A 76 0.28 -24.83 -9.63
CA ILE A 76 -0.43 -23.78 -8.88
C ILE A 76 0.55 -22.97 -8.05
N ASN A 77 1.48 -23.62 -7.34
CA ASN A 77 2.52 -22.94 -6.56
C ASN A 77 3.40 -22.06 -7.44
N ALA A 78 3.85 -22.57 -8.59
CA ALA A 78 4.64 -21.80 -9.55
C ALA A 78 3.87 -20.57 -10.07
N LYS A 79 2.59 -20.73 -10.42
CA LYS A 79 1.74 -19.60 -10.83
C LYS A 79 1.59 -18.57 -9.72
N LEU A 80 1.37 -19.03 -8.48
CA LEU A 80 1.21 -18.14 -7.33
C LEU A 80 2.48 -17.34 -7.06
N CYS A 81 3.67 -17.94 -7.18
CA CYS A 81 4.94 -17.21 -7.10
C CYS A 81 5.01 -16.07 -8.12
N VAL A 82 4.60 -16.33 -9.38
CA VAL A 82 4.59 -15.29 -10.43
C VAL A 82 3.64 -14.15 -10.08
N GLU A 83 2.41 -14.47 -9.66
CA GLU A 83 1.42 -13.44 -9.28
C GLU A 83 1.86 -12.63 -8.06
N VAL A 84 2.47 -13.27 -7.06
CA VAL A 84 3.03 -12.61 -5.89
C VAL A 84 4.15 -11.65 -6.27
N ARG A 85 5.08 -12.06 -7.15
CA ARG A 85 6.14 -11.18 -7.68
C ARG A 85 5.58 -9.99 -8.47
N ASN A 86 4.56 -10.21 -9.30
CA ASN A 86 3.89 -9.13 -10.02
C ASN A 86 3.22 -8.15 -9.04
N GLY A 87 2.55 -8.67 -8.01
CA GLY A 87 1.96 -7.86 -6.94
C GLY A 87 3.00 -7.01 -6.20
N LEU A 88 4.17 -7.58 -5.88
CA LEU A 88 5.29 -6.85 -5.28
C LEU A 88 5.77 -5.71 -6.18
N ALA A 89 5.95 -5.96 -7.47
CA ALA A 89 6.36 -4.93 -8.43
C ALA A 89 5.36 -3.77 -8.51
N HIS A 90 4.05 -4.07 -8.49
CA HIS A 90 3.02 -3.03 -8.47
C HIS A 90 3.03 -2.22 -7.16
N ILE A 91 3.17 -2.86 -6.00
CA ILE A 91 3.26 -2.16 -4.72
C ILE A 91 4.49 -1.26 -4.69
N ASP A 92 5.64 -1.72 -5.20
CA ASP A 92 6.86 -0.92 -5.28
C ASP A 92 6.67 0.33 -6.14
N LEU A 93 6.00 0.19 -7.28
CA LEU A 93 5.65 1.32 -8.15
C LEU A 93 4.70 2.31 -7.44
N PHE A 94 3.71 1.83 -6.68
CA PHE A 94 2.83 2.71 -5.92
C PHE A 94 3.56 3.43 -4.78
N ILE A 95 4.47 2.75 -4.07
CA ILE A 95 5.32 3.37 -3.05
C ILE A 95 6.18 4.47 -3.67
N GLN A 96 6.82 4.21 -4.81
CA GLN A 96 7.63 5.21 -5.51
C GLN A 96 6.81 6.44 -5.89
N ARG A 97 5.62 6.24 -6.46
CA ARG A 97 4.71 7.35 -6.85
C ARG A 97 4.24 8.15 -5.65
N ALA A 98 3.80 7.50 -4.58
CA ALA A 98 3.35 8.17 -3.37
C ALA A 98 4.49 8.93 -2.66
N ALA A 99 5.70 8.35 -2.60
CA ALA A 99 6.87 9.02 -2.05
C ALA A 99 7.28 10.26 -2.85
N SER A 100 7.20 10.17 -4.18
CA SER A 100 7.47 11.32 -5.06
C SER A 100 6.45 12.44 -4.85
N GLY A 101 5.16 12.09 -4.72
CA GLY A 101 4.11 13.04 -4.38
C GLY A 101 4.33 13.71 -3.01
N ARG A 102 4.80 12.94 -2.01
CA ARG A 102 5.08 13.43 -0.66
C ARG A 102 6.21 14.46 -0.62
N LEU A 103 7.26 14.23 -1.39
CA LEU A 103 8.38 15.18 -1.54
C LEU A 103 7.89 16.50 -2.16
N ASN A 104 7.05 16.42 -3.20
CA ASN A 104 6.48 17.61 -3.84
C ASN A 104 5.58 18.40 -2.89
N ALA A 105 4.72 17.73 -2.12
CA ALA A 105 3.88 18.37 -1.12
C ALA A 105 4.70 19.11 -0.05
N SER A 106 5.84 18.55 0.37
CA SER A 106 6.72 19.19 1.37
C SER A 106 7.47 20.42 0.84
N LYS A 107 7.86 20.42 -0.43
CA LYS A 107 8.48 21.59 -1.08
C LYS A 107 7.51 22.76 -1.18
N LEU A 108 6.24 22.47 -1.51
CA LEU A 108 5.20 23.48 -1.61
C LEU A 108 4.97 24.21 -0.28
N VAL A 109 4.98 23.48 0.85
CA VAL A 109 4.84 24.10 2.19
C VAL A 109 6.00 25.06 2.49
N ARG A 110 7.24 24.71 2.16
CA ARG A 110 8.41 25.58 2.39
C ARG A 110 8.43 26.83 1.52
N SER A 111 7.83 26.80 0.33
CA SER A 111 7.72 27.99 -0.53
C SER A 111 6.70 29.03 -0.03
N PHE A 112 5.88 28.69 0.97
CA PHE A 112 4.87 29.59 1.55
C PHE A 112 5.24 30.10 2.96
N GLU A 113 6.43 29.79 3.48
CA GLU A 113 6.93 30.43 4.71
C GLU A 113 7.35 31.88 4.39
N PRO A 114 6.73 32.90 5.03
CA PRO A 114 7.16 34.28 4.83
C PRO A 114 8.57 34.45 5.41
N ALA A 115 9.45 35.10 4.66
CA ALA A 115 10.76 35.50 5.15
C ALA A 115 10.57 36.30 6.45
N SER A 116 11.07 35.79 7.56
CA SER A 116 11.06 36.49 8.85
C SER A 116 11.78 37.83 8.68
N PRO A 117 11.12 38.97 8.90
CA PRO A 117 11.81 40.24 8.88
C PRO A 117 12.70 40.32 10.13
N ALA A 118 14.00 40.51 9.89
CA ALA A 118 14.97 40.91 10.90
C ALA A 118 14.79 42.38 11.28
#